data_AF-A0A917RLC7-F1
#
_entry.id   AF-A0A917RLC7-F1
#
_cell.length_a   1.000
_cell.length_b   1.000
_cell.length_c   1.000
_cell.angle_alpha   90.00
_cell.angle_beta   90.00
_cell.angle_gamma   90.00
#
_symmetry.space_group_name_H-M   'P 1'
#
loop_
_entity.id
_entity.type
_entity.pdbx_description
1 polymer ?
#
loop_
_entity_poly.entity_id
_entity_poly.type
_entity_poly.pdbx_seq_one_letter_code
_entity_poly.pdbx_strand_id
1 'polypeptide(L)'
;MGGMDQADAIIWATALGIGGTLAAGLTGPLLQARASRRQARDQEAFQVRHRLRDERRAAFATVLDQCEAFRHSINAAIEARMALEWRSEDAHWELWQSTDAALGALRRAATNVAITGPAPMGELADAVHAAAARQAGVWRMRLDLDDRLVQNAQADSAFADARRQFIAAAEKILALPTDQGTRHRGMLRRSP
;
A
#
# COMPACT_ATOMS: atom_id res chain seq x y z
N MET A 1 54.92 28.95 58.75
CA MET A 1 55.21 27.50 58.76
C MET A 1 53.85 26.81 58.70
N GLY A 2 53.23 26.50 57.56
CA GLY A 2 53.79 26.04 56.28
C GLY A 2 54.32 24.62 56.50
N GLY A 3 53.77 23.55 55.97
CA GLY A 3 52.73 23.36 54.96
C GLY A 3 52.92 21.90 54.54
N MET A 4 52.12 20.97 55.05
CA MET A 4 52.35 19.54 54.80
C MET A 4 51.10 18.66 54.97
N ASP A 5 49.91 19.19 54.72
CA ASP A 5 48.66 18.39 54.75
C ASP A 5 47.89 18.40 53.41
N GLN A 6 48.45 19.02 52.37
CA GLN A 6 47.82 19.13 51.05
C GLN A 6 48.45 18.21 49.99
N ALA A 7 49.55 17.53 50.33
CA ALA A 7 50.28 16.66 49.41
C ALA A 7 49.74 15.21 49.37
N ASP A 8 49.14 14.70 50.46
CA ASP A 8 48.69 13.31 50.53
C ASP A 8 47.25 13.07 50.04
N ALA A 9 46.43 14.11 49.94
CA ALA A 9 45.06 14.00 49.42
C ALA A 9 45.00 13.93 47.88
N ILE A 10 46.07 14.33 47.17
CA ILE A 10 46.08 14.42 45.70
C ILE A 10 46.51 13.10 45.03
N ILE A 11 47.22 12.23 45.75
CA ILE A 11 47.75 10.97 45.18
C ILE A 11 46.65 9.91 44.97
N TRP A 12 45.58 9.92 45.77
CA TRP A 12 44.46 8.99 45.59
C TRP A 12 43.44 9.42 44.53
N ALA A 13 43.41 10.70 44.15
CA ALA A 13 42.48 11.20 43.12
C ALA A 13 42.97 10.96 41.68
N THR A 14 44.27 10.71 41.48
CA THR A 14 44.84 10.53 40.12
C THR A 14 45.04 9.08 39.69
N ALA A 15 44.86 8.10 40.59
CA ALA A 15 44.96 6.68 40.23
C ALA A 15 43.66 6.09 39.65
N LEU A 16 42.50 6.73 39.87
CA LEU A 16 41.20 6.29 39.33
C LEU A 16 40.78 7.01 38.03
N GLY A 17 41.58 7.96 37.53
CA GLY A 17 41.25 8.75 36.33
C GLY A 17 41.80 8.19 35.01
N ILE A 18 42.85 7.37 35.04
CA ILE A 18 43.58 6.96 33.82
C ILE A 18 43.33 5.47 33.47
N GLY A 19 42.97 4.63 34.43
CA GLY A 19 42.59 3.23 34.15
C GLY A 19 41.22 3.06 33.48
N GLY A 20 40.29 4.00 33.70
CA GLY A 20 38.93 3.94 33.15
C GLY A 20 38.80 4.40 31.69
N THR A 21 39.70 5.28 31.23
CA THR A 21 39.62 5.90 29.90
C THR A 21 40.22 5.03 28.80
N LEU A 22 41.22 4.21 29.09
CA LEU A 22 41.82 3.30 28.09
C LEU A 22 40.99 2.02 27.85
N ALA A 23 40.24 1.53 28.85
CA ALA A 23 39.32 0.41 28.66
C ALA A 23 38.00 0.83 27.97
N ALA A 24 37.52 2.06 28.23
CA ALA A 24 36.37 2.65 27.53
C ALA A 24 36.70 3.04 26.08
N GLY A 25 37.95 3.41 25.79
CA GLY A 25 38.40 3.79 24.45
C GLY A 25 38.50 2.66 23.43
N LEU A 26 38.57 1.40 23.85
CA LEU A 26 38.72 0.24 22.94
C LEU A 26 37.48 -0.66 22.88
N THR A 27 36.65 -0.70 23.93
CA THR A 27 35.38 -1.45 23.91
C THR A 27 34.20 -0.62 23.42
N GLY A 28 34.22 0.69 23.69
CA GLY A 28 33.23 1.67 23.22
C GLY A 28 33.06 1.66 21.70
N PRO A 29 34.13 1.85 20.89
CA PRO A 29 34.01 1.91 19.44
C PRO A 29 33.55 0.60 18.79
N LEU A 30 33.94 -0.57 19.32
CA LEU A 30 33.53 -1.87 18.79
C LEU A 30 32.06 -2.19 19.10
N LEU A 31 31.56 -1.77 20.28
CA LEU A 31 30.14 -1.88 20.63
C LEU A 31 29.31 -0.83 19.89
N GLN A 32 29.81 0.40 19.73
CA GLN A 32 29.19 1.46 18.92
C GLN A 32 29.13 1.08 17.44
N ALA A 33 30.19 0.45 16.90
CA ALA A 33 30.23 -0.03 15.51
C ALA A 33 29.29 -1.21 15.27
N ARG A 34 29.05 -2.08 16.27
CA ARG A 34 28.04 -3.14 16.17
C ARG A 34 26.62 -2.60 16.32
N ALA A 35 26.40 -1.65 17.23
CA ALA A 35 25.11 -0.99 17.41
C ALA A 35 24.72 -0.15 16.19
N SER A 36 25.66 0.61 15.61
CA SER A 36 25.43 1.40 14.41
C SER A 36 25.14 0.52 13.19
N ARG A 37 25.80 -0.63 13.04
CA ARG A 37 25.48 -1.60 11.97
C ARG A 37 24.09 -2.23 12.13
N ARG A 38 23.64 -2.48 13.37
CA ARG A 38 22.26 -2.94 13.63
C ARG A 38 21.26 -1.84 13.31
N GLN A 39 21.52 -0.62 13.79
CA GLN A 39 20.66 0.53 13.54
C GLN A 39 20.58 0.90 12.05
N ALA A 40 21.68 0.78 11.30
CA ALA A 40 21.69 0.96 9.85
C ALA A 40 20.85 -0.11 9.12
N ARG A 41 20.98 -1.39 9.51
CA ARG A 41 20.15 -2.47 8.95
C ARG A 41 18.67 -2.30 9.29
N ASP A 42 18.35 -1.87 10.50
CA ASP A 42 16.97 -1.61 10.92
C ASP A 42 16.38 -0.41 10.17
N GLN A 43 17.18 0.62 9.90
CA GLN A 43 16.80 1.76 9.05
C GLN A 43 16.58 1.34 7.60
N GLU A 44 17.48 0.56 7.01
CA GLU A 44 17.32 0.02 5.65
C GLU A 44 16.05 -0.84 5.54
N ALA A 45 15.83 -1.74 6.49
CA ALA A 45 14.64 -2.59 6.53
C ALA A 45 13.35 -1.79 6.74
N PHE A 46 13.39 -0.68 7.50
CA PHE A 46 12.27 0.23 7.64
C PHE A 46 11.98 0.98 6.32
N GLN A 47 13.01 1.52 5.67
CA GLN A 47 12.88 2.24 4.40
C GLN A 47 12.32 1.34 3.29
N VAL A 48 12.81 0.10 3.18
CA VAL A 48 12.29 -0.88 2.20
C VAL A 48 10.82 -1.17 2.44
N ARG A 49 10.41 -1.39 3.70
CA ARG A 49 9.01 -1.62 4.05
C ARG A 49 8.11 -0.42 3.74
N HIS A 50 8.58 0.79 4.02
CA HIS A 50 7.86 2.02 3.70
C HIS A 50 7.67 2.16 2.18
N ARG A 51 8.76 2.00 1.42
CA ARG A 51 8.74 2.08 -0.03
C ARG A 51 7.78 1.06 -0.66
N LEU A 52 7.84 -0.21 -0.23
CA LEU A 52 6.92 -1.24 -0.72
C LEU A 52 5.45 -0.92 -0.41
N ARG A 53 5.18 -0.27 0.73
CA ARG A 53 3.82 0.14 1.08
C ARG A 53 3.34 1.29 0.21
N ASP A 54 4.20 2.25 -0.09
CA ASP A 54 3.88 3.37 -0.99
C ASP A 54 3.64 2.86 -2.42
N GLU A 55 4.49 1.96 -2.91
CA GLU A 55 4.34 1.31 -4.23
C GLU A 55 3.00 0.56 -4.33
N ARG A 56 2.65 -0.22 -3.30
CA ARG A 56 1.34 -0.90 -3.23
C ARG A 56 0.18 0.08 -3.18
N ARG A 57 0.29 1.15 -2.38
CA ARG A 57 -0.75 2.18 -2.28
C ARG A 57 -0.99 2.85 -3.64
N ALA A 58 0.08 3.20 -4.37
CA ALA A 58 -0.01 3.77 -5.70
C ALA A 58 -0.64 2.79 -6.71
N ALA A 59 -0.24 1.51 -6.67
CA ALA A 59 -0.82 0.48 -7.53
C ALA A 59 -2.32 0.28 -7.26
N PHE A 60 -2.73 0.22 -5.99
CA PHE A 60 -4.16 0.09 -5.63
C PHE A 60 -4.97 1.32 -6.02
N ALA A 61 -4.42 2.53 -5.81
CA ALA A 61 -5.06 3.76 -6.24
C ALA A 61 -5.28 3.77 -7.76
N THR A 62 -4.28 3.32 -8.54
CA THR A 62 -4.40 3.25 -10.00
C THR A 62 -5.56 2.35 -10.43
N VAL A 63 -5.80 1.21 -9.77
CA VAL A 63 -6.96 0.36 -10.06
C VAL A 63 -8.28 1.12 -9.86
N LEU A 64 -8.38 1.91 -8.78
CA LEU A 64 -9.59 2.70 -8.49
C LEU A 64 -9.78 3.83 -9.50
N ASP A 65 -8.72 4.55 -9.85
CA ASP A 65 -8.76 5.59 -10.87
C ASP A 65 -9.23 5.02 -12.22
N GLN A 66 -8.74 3.84 -12.60
CA GLN A 66 -9.18 3.17 -13.83
C GLN A 66 -10.62 2.63 -13.75
N CYS A 67 -11.11 2.25 -12.57
CA CYS A 67 -12.53 1.94 -12.38
C CYS A 67 -13.41 3.16 -12.64
N GLU A 68 -13.00 4.34 -12.18
CA GLU A 68 -13.74 5.58 -12.40
C GLU A 68 -13.71 6.02 -13.85
N ALA A 69 -12.55 5.95 -14.51
CA ALA A 69 -12.42 6.19 -15.94
C ALA A 69 -13.32 5.24 -16.76
N PHE A 70 -13.34 3.95 -16.41
CA PHE A 70 -14.23 2.98 -17.02
C PHE A 70 -15.70 3.38 -16.84
N ARG A 71 -16.16 3.65 -15.61
CA ARG A 71 -17.54 4.06 -15.34
C ARG A 71 -17.97 5.30 -16.13
N HIS A 72 -17.09 6.30 -16.19
CA HIS A 72 -17.37 7.51 -16.95
C HIS A 72 -17.54 7.19 -18.45
N SER A 73 -16.61 6.43 -19.03
CA SER A 73 -16.65 6.07 -20.44
C SER A 73 -17.85 5.19 -20.81
N ILE A 74 -18.18 4.18 -20.00
CA ILE A 74 -19.28 3.26 -20.32
C ILE A 74 -20.63 3.94 -20.16
N ASN A 75 -20.81 4.82 -19.17
CA ASN A 75 -22.07 5.57 -19.03
C ASN A 75 -22.30 6.49 -20.22
N ALA A 76 -21.25 7.17 -20.71
CA ALA A 76 -21.35 7.98 -21.93
C ALA A 76 -21.75 7.13 -23.15
N ALA A 77 -21.18 5.92 -23.30
CA ALA A 77 -21.55 5.00 -24.37
C ALA A 77 -23.00 4.49 -24.25
N ILE A 78 -23.45 4.20 -23.03
CA ILE A 78 -24.84 3.79 -22.74
C ILE A 78 -25.82 4.92 -23.06
N GLU A 79 -25.56 6.13 -22.56
CA GLU A 79 -26.40 7.31 -22.79
C GLU A 79 -26.51 7.60 -24.29
N ALA A 80 -25.39 7.60 -25.02
CA ALA A 80 -25.39 7.80 -26.47
C ALA A 80 -26.18 6.70 -27.22
N ARG A 81 -26.13 5.46 -26.74
CA ARG A 81 -26.89 4.34 -27.31
C ARG A 81 -28.39 4.41 -26.99
N MET A 82 -28.76 4.95 -25.83
CA MET A 82 -30.16 5.17 -25.45
C MET A 82 -30.76 6.41 -26.13
N ALA A 83 -29.94 7.43 -26.42
CA ALA A 83 -30.39 8.72 -26.94
C ALA A 83 -30.68 8.75 -28.46
N LEU A 84 -30.17 7.80 -29.27
CA LEU A 84 -30.30 7.89 -30.72
C LEU A 84 -30.44 6.53 -31.43
N GLU A 85 -31.38 6.50 -32.39
CA GLU A 85 -31.43 5.59 -33.54
C GLU A 85 -30.05 5.50 -34.23
N TRP A 86 -29.26 4.46 -33.95
CA TRP A 86 -27.99 4.27 -34.63
C TRP A 86 -28.19 3.77 -36.06
N ARG A 87 -27.70 4.55 -37.03
CA ARG A 87 -27.83 4.30 -38.46
C ARG A 87 -26.55 3.77 -39.13
N SER A 88 -25.39 3.72 -38.44
CA SER A 88 -24.14 3.17 -39.01
C SER A 88 -23.21 2.53 -37.96
N GLU A 89 -22.36 1.61 -38.44
CA GLU A 89 -21.41 0.82 -37.64
C GLU A 89 -20.15 1.63 -37.22
N ASP A 90 -19.73 2.61 -38.00
CA ASP A 90 -18.56 3.46 -37.68
C ASP A 90 -18.79 4.34 -36.44
N ALA A 91 -20.01 4.88 -36.29
CA ALA A 91 -20.41 5.64 -35.10
C ALA A 91 -20.43 4.77 -33.84
N HIS A 92 -20.62 3.45 -33.99
CA HIS A 92 -20.54 2.48 -32.89
C HIS A 92 -19.10 2.34 -32.39
N TRP A 93 -18.14 2.23 -33.31
CA TRP A 93 -16.73 2.01 -32.97
C TRP A 93 -16.12 3.19 -32.19
N GLU A 94 -16.33 4.42 -32.64
CA GLU A 94 -15.77 5.62 -32.00
C GLU A 94 -16.26 5.79 -30.55
N LEU A 95 -17.52 5.45 -30.28
CA LEU A 95 -18.10 5.53 -28.95
C LEU A 95 -17.46 4.55 -27.95
N TRP A 96 -17.14 3.33 -28.40
CA TRP A 96 -16.53 2.31 -27.55
C TRP A 96 -15.03 2.48 -27.36
N GLN A 97 -14.36 3.26 -28.20
CA GLN A 97 -12.91 3.44 -28.15
C GLN A 97 -12.43 3.92 -26.77
N SER A 98 -13.16 4.85 -26.15
CA SER A 98 -12.86 5.35 -24.81
C SER A 98 -13.01 4.26 -23.74
N THR A 99 -14.05 3.44 -23.83
CA THR A 99 -14.29 2.31 -22.93
C THR A 99 -13.26 1.21 -23.09
N ASP A 100 -12.86 0.89 -24.33
CA ASP A 100 -11.82 -0.10 -24.59
C ASP A 100 -10.44 0.35 -24.09
N ALA A 101 -10.12 1.63 -24.25
CA ALA A 101 -8.93 2.22 -23.65
C ALA A 101 -8.95 2.13 -22.12
N ALA A 102 -10.09 2.42 -21.48
CA ALA A 102 -10.26 2.30 -20.04
C ALA A 102 -10.16 0.85 -19.55
N LEU A 103 -10.76 -0.12 -20.26
CA LEU A 103 -10.62 -1.55 -19.95
C LEU A 103 -9.17 -2.01 -20.09
N GLY A 104 -8.48 -1.59 -21.15
CA GLY A 104 -7.07 -1.88 -21.34
C GLY A 104 -6.18 -1.29 -20.24
N ALA A 105 -6.47 -0.07 -19.79
CA ALA A 105 -5.78 0.55 -18.67
C ALA A 105 -6.07 -0.16 -17.34
N LEU A 106 -7.32 -0.55 -17.09
CA LEU A 106 -7.71 -1.32 -15.89
C LEU A 106 -7.03 -2.68 -15.86
N ARG A 107 -6.92 -3.38 -16.99
CA ARG A 107 -6.16 -4.64 -17.09
C ARG A 107 -4.68 -4.48 -16.76
N ARG A 108 -4.05 -3.40 -17.24
CA ARG A 108 -2.66 -3.07 -16.90
C ARG A 108 -2.50 -2.75 -15.41
N ALA A 109 -3.45 -2.03 -14.82
CA ALA A 109 -3.46 -1.74 -13.39
C ALA A 109 -3.59 -3.03 -12.56
N ALA A 110 -4.47 -3.95 -12.94
CA ALA A 110 -4.61 -5.25 -12.30
C ALA A 110 -3.33 -6.09 -12.40
N THR A 111 -2.69 -6.10 -13.57
CA THR A 111 -1.39 -6.76 -13.78
C THR A 111 -0.31 -6.17 -12.88
N ASN A 112 -0.25 -4.84 -12.75
CA ASN A 112 0.71 -4.18 -11.87
C ASN A 112 0.48 -4.56 -10.39
N VAL A 113 -0.77 -4.68 -9.96
CA VAL A 113 -1.12 -5.17 -8.61
C VAL A 113 -0.70 -6.63 -8.42
N ALA A 114 -0.87 -7.49 -9.42
CA ALA A 114 -0.42 -8.88 -9.34
C ALA A 114 1.11 -9.00 -9.21
N ILE A 115 1.86 -8.07 -9.80
CA ILE A 115 3.33 -8.02 -9.72
C ILE A 115 3.83 -7.46 -8.37
N THR A 116 3.20 -6.40 -7.87
CA THR A 116 3.70 -5.60 -6.72
C THR A 116 3.02 -5.93 -5.39
N GLY A 117 1.80 -6.46 -5.46
CA GLY A 117 0.95 -6.78 -4.33
C GLY A 117 1.08 -8.24 -3.85
N PRO A 118 0.48 -8.55 -2.70
CA PRO A 118 0.29 -9.94 -2.30
C PRO A 118 -0.68 -10.64 -3.26
N ALA A 119 -0.45 -11.93 -3.53
CA ALA A 119 -1.25 -12.76 -4.46
C ALA A 119 -2.78 -12.53 -4.43
N PRO A 120 -3.48 -12.52 -3.27
CA PRO A 120 -4.92 -12.30 -3.24
C PRO A 120 -5.38 -10.94 -3.79
N MET A 121 -4.50 -9.92 -3.79
CA MET A 121 -4.84 -8.62 -4.39
C MET A 121 -4.83 -8.65 -5.92
N GLY A 122 -3.97 -9.48 -6.52
CA GLY A 122 -3.96 -9.68 -7.97
C GLY A 122 -5.29 -10.27 -8.44
N GLU A 123 -5.73 -11.34 -7.77
CA GLU A 123 -7.02 -12.00 -8.05
C GLU A 123 -8.21 -11.05 -7.90
N LEU A 124 -8.23 -10.23 -6.85
CA LEU A 124 -9.28 -9.23 -6.64
C LEU A 124 -9.26 -8.13 -7.72
N ALA A 125 -8.08 -7.65 -8.12
CA ALA A 125 -7.96 -6.67 -9.19
C ALA A 125 -8.41 -7.24 -10.55
N ASP A 126 -8.08 -8.51 -10.82
CA ASP A 126 -8.53 -9.23 -12.01
C ASP A 126 -10.05 -9.44 -11.99
N ALA A 127 -10.64 -9.75 -10.82
CA ALA A 127 -12.09 -9.86 -10.66
C ALA A 127 -12.81 -8.53 -10.95
N VAL A 128 -12.23 -7.40 -10.53
CA VAL A 128 -12.72 -6.05 -10.86
C VAL A 128 -12.69 -5.80 -12.37
N HIS A 129 -11.55 -6.08 -13.02
CA HIS A 129 -11.43 -5.97 -14.49
C HIS A 129 -12.44 -6.88 -15.21
N ALA A 130 -12.58 -8.14 -14.78
CA ALA A 130 -13.51 -9.08 -15.38
C ALA A 130 -14.97 -8.61 -15.23
N ALA A 131 -15.33 -8.03 -14.09
CA ALA A 131 -16.67 -7.46 -13.90
C ALA A 131 -16.93 -6.25 -14.80
N ALA A 132 -15.97 -5.34 -14.93
CA ALA A 132 -16.06 -4.22 -15.87
C ALA A 132 -16.20 -4.70 -17.33
N ALA A 133 -15.39 -5.68 -17.73
CA ALA A 133 -15.46 -6.26 -19.07
C ALA A 133 -16.82 -6.94 -19.35
N ARG A 134 -17.40 -7.63 -18.34
CA ARG A 134 -18.76 -8.21 -18.45
C ARG A 134 -19.81 -7.11 -18.66
N GLN A 135 -19.74 -6.02 -17.91
CA GLN A 135 -20.68 -4.91 -18.05
C GLN A 135 -20.61 -4.28 -19.45
N ALA A 136 -19.41 -4.02 -19.97
CA ALA A 136 -19.24 -3.59 -21.36
C ALA A 136 -19.75 -4.63 -22.37
N GLY A 137 -19.56 -5.92 -22.07
CA GLY A 137 -20.07 -7.04 -22.86
C GLY A 137 -21.58 -7.02 -23.04
N VAL A 138 -22.37 -6.77 -21.98
CA VAL A 138 -23.84 -6.72 -22.03
C VAL A 138 -24.34 -5.76 -23.11
N TRP A 139 -23.73 -4.57 -23.20
CA TRP A 139 -24.14 -3.54 -24.15
C TRP A 139 -23.69 -3.80 -25.58
N ARG A 140 -22.71 -4.69 -25.77
CA ARG A 140 -22.26 -5.17 -27.08
C ARG A 140 -23.09 -6.35 -27.58
N MET A 141 -23.74 -7.10 -26.69
CA MET A 141 -24.59 -8.22 -27.08
C MET A 141 -25.81 -7.74 -27.88
N ARG A 142 -26.25 -8.56 -28.83
CA ARG A 142 -27.53 -8.40 -29.54
C ARG A 142 -28.68 -8.92 -28.67
N LEU A 143 -29.00 -8.15 -27.64
CA LEU A 143 -30.14 -8.33 -26.74
C LEU A 143 -31.19 -7.25 -26.99
N ASP A 144 -32.43 -7.53 -26.62
CA ASP A 144 -33.48 -6.52 -26.53
C ASP A 144 -33.17 -5.53 -25.40
N LEU A 145 -33.75 -4.33 -25.47
CA LEU A 145 -33.42 -3.24 -24.55
C LEU A 145 -33.73 -3.61 -23.09
N ASP A 146 -34.88 -4.22 -22.82
CA ASP A 146 -35.28 -4.63 -21.47
C ASP A 146 -34.31 -5.67 -20.89
N ASP A 147 -33.94 -6.68 -21.68
CA ASP A 147 -32.96 -7.69 -21.28
C ASP A 147 -31.57 -7.07 -21.03
N ARG A 148 -31.16 -6.10 -21.85
CA ARG A 148 -29.91 -5.36 -21.60
C ARG A 148 -29.95 -4.60 -20.29
N LEU A 149 -31.05 -3.92 -19.98
CA LEU A 149 -31.17 -3.16 -18.73
C LEU A 149 -31.09 -4.07 -17.51
N VAL A 150 -31.77 -5.22 -17.55
CA VAL A 150 -31.73 -6.23 -16.48
C VAL A 150 -30.31 -6.79 -16.32
N GLN A 151 -29.67 -7.21 -17.41
CA GLN A 151 -28.31 -7.75 -17.35
C GLN A 151 -27.28 -6.69 -16.97
N ASN A 152 -27.47 -5.43 -17.39
CA ASN A 152 -26.61 -4.32 -17.01
C ASN A 152 -26.72 -4.03 -15.52
N ALA A 153 -27.92 -4.06 -14.93
CA ALA A 153 -28.09 -3.88 -13.49
C ALA A 153 -27.38 -4.99 -12.69
N GLN A 154 -27.45 -6.25 -13.16
CA GLN A 154 -26.70 -7.36 -12.56
C GLN A 154 -25.19 -7.19 -12.70
N ALA A 155 -24.71 -6.78 -13.89
CA ALA A 155 -23.30 -6.54 -14.14
C ALA A 155 -22.76 -5.36 -13.33
N ASP A 156 -23.53 -4.28 -13.18
CA ASP A 156 -23.19 -3.11 -12.37
C ASP A 156 -23.09 -3.47 -10.88
N SER A 157 -24.04 -4.25 -10.36
CA SER A 157 -23.94 -4.78 -8.98
C SER A 157 -22.68 -5.63 -8.79
N ALA A 158 -22.40 -6.54 -9.72
CA ALA A 158 -21.21 -7.39 -9.65
C ALA A 158 -19.90 -6.58 -9.72
N PHE A 159 -19.87 -5.51 -10.51
CA PHE A 159 -18.74 -4.59 -10.56
C PHE A 159 -18.57 -3.80 -9.26
N ALA A 160 -19.67 -3.28 -8.71
CA ALA A 160 -19.67 -2.60 -7.41
C ALA A 160 -19.20 -3.54 -6.28
N ASP A 161 -19.65 -4.80 -6.29
CA ASP A 161 -19.23 -5.83 -5.32
C ASP A 161 -17.73 -6.13 -5.41
N ALA A 162 -17.22 -6.38 -6.62
CA ALA A 162 -15.80 -6.63 -6.84
C ALA A 162 -14.94 -5.45 -6.36
N ARG A 163 -15.35 -4.21 -6.68
CA ARG A 163 -14.66 -3.00 -6.23
C ARG A 163 -14.69 -2.86 -4.71
N ARG A 164 -15.82 -3.13 -4.05
CA ARG A 164 -15.93 -3.12 -2.58
C ARG A 164 -15.00 -4.14 -1.93
N GLN A 165 -14.96 -5.36 -2.46
CA GLN A 165 -14.07 -6.41 -1.95
C GLN A 165 -12.60 -6.03 -2.11
N PHE A 166 -12.22 -5.47 -3.26
CA PHE A 166 -10.87 -4.96 -3.50
C PHE A 166 -10.47 -3.86 -2.51
N ILE A 167 -11.33 -2.87 -2.29
CA ILE A 167 -11.08 -1.78 -1.32
C ILE A 167 -10.91 -2.34 0.09
N ALA A 168 -11.83 -3.19 0.54
CA ALA A 168 -11.78 -3.78 1.88
C ALA A 168 -10.50 -4.62 2.11
N ALA A 169 -10.00 -5.29 1.07
CA ALA A 169 -8.74 -6.03 1.14
C ALA A 169 -7.52 -5.08 1.14
N ALA A 170 -7.54 -4.03 0.29
CA ALA A 170 -6.51 -3.01 0.24
C ALA A 170 -6.34 -2.31 1.59
N GLU A 171 -7.44 -1.95 2.26
CA GLU A 171 -7.43 -1.33 3.58
C GLU A 171 -6.77 -2.22 4.64
N LYS A 172 -7.06 -3.52 4.63
CA LYS A 172 -6.44 -4.50 5.55
C LYS A 172 -4.93 -4.61 5.33
N ILE A 173 -4.48 -4.61 4.08
CA ILE A 173 -3.06 -4.73 3.73
C ILE A 173 -2.29 -3.44 4.01
N LEU A 174 -2.95 -2.31 3.80
CA LEU A 174 -2.38 -1.00 4.03
C LEU A 174 -2.50 -0.55 5.49
N ALA A 175 -3.19 -1.26 6.38
CA ALA A 175 -3.20 -0.92 7.81
C ALA A 175 -1.80 -1.13 8.43
N LEU A 176 -1.36 -0.22 9.32
CA LEU A 176 -0.17 -0.48 10.15
C LEU A 176 -0.43 -1.69 11.04
N PRO A 177 0.58 -2.50 11.38
CA PRO A 177 0.49 -3.36 12.55
C PRO A 177 0.28 -2.44 13.75
N THR A 178 -0.90 -2.50 14.36
CA THR A 178 -1.15 -1.81 15.62
C THR A 178 -0.22 -2.44 16.64
N ASP A 179 0.75 -1.68 17.11
CA ASP A 179 1.74 -2.08 18.12
C ASP A 179 1.02 -2.25 19.48
N GLN A 180 0.21 -3.31 19.60
CA GLN A 180 -0.50 -3.68 20.83
C GLN A 180 0.36 -4.56 21.76
N GLY A 181 1.68 -4.64 21.51
CA GLY A 181 2.60 -5.52 22.24
C GLY A 181 3.54 -4.85 23.25
N THR A 182 3.58 -3.52 23.38
CA THR A 182 4.67 -2.82 24.10
C THR A 182 4.22 -1.91 25.25
N ARG A 183 3.14 -2.26 25.97
CA ARG A 183 2.80 -1.65 27.28
C ARG A 183 2.47 -2.66 28.39
N HIS A 184 3.17 -3.78 28.44
CA HIS A 184 3.22 -4.64 29.62
C HIS A 184 4.68 -4.95 29.99
N ARG A 185 5.45 -3.91 30.31
CA ARG A 185 6.78 -4.07 30.90
C ARG A 185 6.87 -3.23 32.17
N GLY A 186 6.71 -3.92 33.30
CA GLY A 186 7.38 -3.58 34.55
C GLY A 186 6.67 -2.59 35.46
N MET A 187 5.56 -3.00 36.10
CA MET A 187 5.36 -2.64 37.50
C MET A 187 5.87 -3.80 38.37
N LEU A 188 7.19 -3.82 38.59
CA LEU A 188 7.74 -4.52 39.74
C LEU A 188 7.29 -3.76 40.99
N ARG A 189 6.20 -4.23 41.58
CA ARG A 189 5.71 -3.79 42.88
C ARG A 189 6.66 -4.36 43.93
N ARG A 190 7.72 -3.61 44.28
CA ARG A 190 8.42 -3.78 45.56
C ARG A 190 7.70 -2.95 46.60
N SER A 191 7.31 -3.57 47.69
CA SER A 191 7.04 -2.88 48.96
C SER A 191 7.18 -3.89 50.11
N PRO A 192 7.56 -3.40 51.30
CA PRO A 192 8.44 -4.05 52.27
C PRO A 192 7.79 -5.13 53.14
#